data_AF-A0AAV7JUC5-F1
#
_entry.id   AF-A0AAV7JUC5-F1
#
_cell.length_a   1.000
_cell.length_b   1.000
_cell.length_c   1.000
_cell.angle_alpha   90.00
_cell.angle_beta   90.00
_cell.angle_gamma   90.00
#
_symmetry.space_group_name_H-M   'P 1'
#
loop_
_entity.id
_entity.type
_entity.pdbx_description
1 polymer ?
#
loop_
_entity_poly.entity_id
_entity_poly.type
_entity_poly.pdbx_seq_one_letter_code
_entity_poly.pdbx_strand_id
1 'polypeptide(L)'
;MLEEIRPKIVTFHESGFSNSEILKRLKNDKVNPMLIYRTIKRYIETGSVSDRKRVGRPRSARTPALKNSVRCRILRNPRRSMRKMSREFCVNHKMMRKLVVEDLGMKSYKRKNVHHLNDSIRRKRLERCIQLKARFAPGTEDQIFFSDEKLFTVEEASNRQNDRILASRSQDIPDSIKYIDRV
;
A
#
# COMPACT_ATOMS: atom_id res chain seq x y z
N MET A 1 20.04 -20.29 20.35
CA MET A 1 19.90 -21.04 21.62
C MET A 1 18.65 -21.93 21.69
N LEU A 2 17.44 -21.43 22.02
CA LEU A 2 16.26 -22.33 22.15
C LEU A 2 15.79 -22.96 20.83
N GLU A 3 16.02 -22.29 19.70
CA GLU A 3 15.69 -22.82 18.37
C GLU A 3 16.61 -23.97 17.95
N GLU A 4 17.84 -24.06 18.51
CA GLU A 4 18.77 -25.17 18.25
C GLU A 4 18.53 -26.37 19.20
N ILE A 5 17.97 -26.13 20.38
CA ILE A 5 17.73 -27.17 21.40
C ILE A 5 16.45 -27.96 21.11
N ARG A 6 15.40 -27.31 20.59
CA ARG A 6 14.11 -27.97 20.28
C ARG A 6 14.23 -29.13 19.28
N PRO A 7 14.99 -29.02 18.17
CA PRO A 7 15.25 -30.16 17.28
C PRO A 7 15.91 -31.33 17.99
N LYS A 8 16.94 -31.08 18.82
CA LYS A 8 17.62 -32.13 19.59
C LYS A 8 16.67 -32.87 20.53
N ILE A 9 15.76 -32.15 21.19
CA ILE A 9 14.73 -32.75 22.06
C ILE A 9 13.83 -33.68 21.24
N VAL A 10 13.40 -33.24 20.05
CA VAL A 10 12.54 -34.02 19.17
C VAL A 10 13.25 -35.27 18.65
N THR A 11 14.51 -35.16 18.22
CA THR A 11 15.29 -36.34 17.76
C THR A 11 15.46 -37.37 18.87
N PHE A 12 15.69 -36.95 20.12
CA PHE A 12 15.79 -37.88 21.23
C PHE A 12 14.43 -38.51 21.60
N HIS A 13 13.34 -37.76 21.48
CA HIS A 13 12.00 -38.29 21.68
C HIS A 13 11.64 -39.34 20.61
N GLU A 14 11.96 -39.08 19.33
CA GLU A 14 11.77 -40.06 18.24
C GLU A 14 12.63 -41.31 18.41
N SER A 15 13.81 -41.17 19.03
CA SER A 15 14.68 -42.29 19.39
C SER A 15 14.16 -43.10 20.61
N GLY A 16 13.00 -42.75 21.17
CA GLY A 16 12.35 -43.47 22.26
C GLY A 16 12.86 -43.14 23.67
N PHE A 17 13.68 -42.10 23.84
CA PHE A 17 14.17 -41.72 25.16
C PHE A 17 13.09 -41.07 26.03
N SER A 18 13.10 -41.40 27.32
CA SER A 18 12.22 -40.77 28.31
C SER A 18 12.61 -39.31 28.59
N ASN A 19 11.66 -38.47 29.02
CA ASN A 19 11.92 -37.04 29.31
C ASN A 19 13.09 -36.82 30.28
N SER A 20 13.22 -37.69 31.29
CA SER A 20 14.30 -37.65 32.29
C SER A 20 15.67 -37.97 31.68
N GLU A 21 15.71 -38.88 30.71
CA GLU A 21 16.92 -39.23 29.98
C GLU A 21 17.34 -38.14 28.98
N ILE A 22 16.37 -37.52 28.32
CA ILE A 22 16.60 -36.36 27.45
C ILE A 22 17.23 -35.23 28.26
N LEU A 23 16.72 -34.96 29.47
CA LEU A 23 17.27 -33.95 30.37
C LEU A 23 18.72 -34.25 30.78
N LYS A 24 19.03 -35.51 31.11
CA LYS A 24 20.39 -35.95 31.45
C LYS A 24 21.36 -35.79 30.27
N ARG A 25 20.92 -36.11 29.05
CA ARG A 25 21.72 -35.97 27.82
C ARG A 25 21.94 -34.50 27.44
N LEU A 26 20.99 -33.62 27.74
CA LEU A 26 21.07 -32.17 27.51
C LEU A 26 21.62 -31.38 28.71
N LYS A 27 22.33 -32.03 29.65
CA LYS A 27 22.83 -31.42 30.88
C LYS A 27 23.77 -30.21 30.63
N ASN A 28 24.55 -30.26 29.54
CA ASN A 28 25.48 -29.18 29.17
C ASN A 28 24.74 -27.95 28.60
N ASP A 29 23.55 -28.15 28.05
CA ASP A 29 22.75 -27.11 27.37
C ASP A 29 21.87 -26.29 28.36
N LYS A 30 21.99 -26.53 29.68
CA LYS A 30 21.24 -25.84 30.77
C LYS A 30 19.72 -25.77 30.52
N VAL A 31 19.12 -26.88 30.10
CA VAL A 31 17.71 -26.95 29.69
C VAL A 31 16.76 -27.09 30.88
N ASN A 32 15.67 -26.30 30.89
CA ASN A 32 14.60 -26.45 31.88
C ASN A 32 13.72 -27.69 31.54
N PRO A 33 13.43 -28.60 32.49
CA PRO A 33 12.57 -29.78 32.27
C PRO A 33 11.20 -29.44 31.66
N MET A 34 10.63 -28.28 32.03
CA MET A 34 9.37 -27.78 31.48
C MET A 34 9.46 -27.46 29.99
N LEU A 35 10.65 -27.08 29.48
CA LEU A 35 10.87 -26.89 28.05
C LEU A 35 10.74 -28.21 27.29
N ILE A 36 11.33 -29.29 27.80
CA ILE A 36 11.29 -30.62 27.20
C ILE A 36 9.83 -31.08 27.08
N TYR A 37 9.09 -31.03 28.20
CA TYR A 37 7.68 -31.38 28.23
C TYR A 37 6.84 -30.55 27.24
N ARG A 38 6.99 -29.21 27.25
CA ARG A 38 6.23 -28.32 26.35
C ARG A 38 6.60 -28.51 24.87
N THR A 39 7.83 -28.89 24.58
CA THR A 39 8.31 -29.13 23.20
C THR A 39 7.76 -30.44 22.68
N ILE A 40 7.87 -31.53 23.45
CA ILE A 40 7.32 -32.84 23.08
C ILE A 40 5.80 -32.80 22.95
N LYS A 41 5.10 -32.22 23.93
CA LYS A 41 3.64 -32.07 23.87
C LYS A 41 3.20 -31.33 22.59
N ARG A 42 3.89 -30.24 22.25
CA ARG A 42 3.62 -29.49 21.03
C ARG A 42 3.95 -30.28 19.77
N TYR A 43 5.06 -31.01 19.78
CA TYR A 43 5.47 -31.86 18.66
C TYR A 43 4.41 -32.92 18.36
N ILE A 44 3.90 -33.60 19.39
CA ILE A 44 2.80 -34.57 19.27
C ILE A 44 1.53 -33.89 18.73
N GLU A 45 1.20 -32.68 19.20
CA GLU A 45 -0.02 -31.97 18.79
C GLU A 45 0.04 -31.34 17.39
N THR A 46 1.22 -31.00 16.87
CA THR A 46 1.36 -30.20 15.62
C THR A 46 2.31 -30.78 14.58
N GLY A 47 3.09 -31.81 14.93
CA GLY A 47 4.16 -32.36 14.08
C GLY A 47 5.31 -31.39 13.81
N SER A 48 5.31 -30.21 14.41
CA SER A 48 6.32 -29.17 14.15
C SER A 48 7.22 -28.96 15.36
N VAL A 49 8.52 -28.81 15.08
CA VAL A 49 9.55 -28.44 16.07
C VAL A 49 9.50 -26.94 16.42
N SER A 50 8.89 -26.14 15.53
CA SER A 50 8.86 -24.68 15.65
C SER A 50 7.95 -24.18 16.79
N ASP A 51 8.13 -22.92 17.20
CA ASP A 51 7.21 -22.31 18.16
C ASP A 51 5.85 -22.03 17.54
N ARG A 52 4.80 -22.10 18.37
CA ARG A 52 3.50 -21.62 17.92
C ARG A 52 3.61 -20.14 17.62
N LYS A 53 3.09 -19.74 16.47
CA LYS A 53 2.94 -18.33 16.16
C LYS A 53 2.09 -17.68 17.25
N ARG A 54 2.68 -16.75 18.01
CA ARG A 54 1.95 -16.03 19.05
C ARG A 54 0.86 -15.19 18.39
N VAL A 55 -0.38 -15.39 18.83
CA VAL A 55 -1.48 -14.51 18.45
C VAL A 55 -1.31 -13.24 19.28
N GLY A 56 -0.93 -12.14 18.63
CA GLY A 56 -0.83 -10.83 19.28
C GLY A 56 -2.20 -10.31 19.71
N ARG A 57 -2.23 -9.14 20.36
CA ARG A 57 -3.48 -8.49 20.75
C ARG A 57 -4.40 -8.28 19.53
N PRO A 58 -5.69 -8.68 19.59
CA PRO A 58 -6.62 -8.43 18.50
C PRO A 58 -6.80 -6.94 18.26
N ARG A 59 -6.97 -6.54 17.00
CA ARG A 59 -7.17 -5.14 16.62
C ARG A 59 -8.64 -4.77 16.84
N SER A 60 -8.92 -3.89 17.80
CA SER A 60 -10.30 -3.47 18.13
C SER A 60 -10.95 -2.58 17.08
N ALA A 61 -10.19 -1.67 16.48
CA ALA A 61 -10.77 -0.65 15.59
C ALA A 61 -10.81 -1.06 14.11
N ARG A 62 -9.84 -1.88 13.64
CA ARG A 62 -9.72 -2.26 12.21
C ARG A 62 -10.35 -3.62 11.96
N THR A 63 -11.66 -3.70 12.14
CA THR A 63 -12.39 -4.94 11.91
C THR A 63 -12.46 -5.27 10.41
N PRO A 64 -12.57 -6.56 10.03
CA PRO A 64 -12.78 -6.97 8.65
C PRO A 64 -14.04 -6.36 8.02
N ALA A 65 -15.11 -6.23 8.82
CA ALA A 65 -16.36 -5.59 8.39
C ALA A 65 -16.12 -4.13 7.97
N LEU A 66 -15.48 -3.33 8.82
CA LEU A 66 -15.16 -1.94 8.49
C LEU A 66 -14.24 -1.84 7.27
N LYS A 67 -13.25 -2.73 7.15
CA LYS A 67 -12.36 -2.80 5.99
C LYS A 67 -13.16 -2.97 4.69
N ASN A 68 -14.12 -3.89 4.69
CA ASN A 68 -14.97 -4.15 3.53
C ASN A 68 -15.89 -2.96 3.24
N SER A 69 -16.52 -2.36 4.26
CA SER A 69 -17.36 -1.17 4.09
C SER A 69 -16.60 0.03 3.51
N VAL A 70 -15.38 0.28 3.99
CA VAL A 70 -14.51 1.35 3.45
C VAL A 70 -14.10 1.03 2.02
N ARG A 71 -13.75 -0.22 1.71
CA ARG A 71 -13.43 -0.64 0.33
C ARG A 71 -14.60 -0.37 -0.62
N CYS A 72 -15.81 -0.79 -0.27
CA CYS A 72 -17.01 -0.52 -1.07
C CYS A 72 -17.27 0.99 -1.22
N ARG A 73 -17.02 1.79 -0.17
CA ARG A 73 -17.18 3.25 -0.21
C ARG A 73 -16.22 3.90 -1.20
N ILE A 74 -14.96 3.46 -1.22
CA ILE A 74 -13.94 3.96 -2.15
C ILE A 74 -14.26 3.52 -3.59
N LEU A 75 -14.69 2.28 -3.79
CA LEU A 75 -15.09 1.79 -5.12
C LEU A 75 -16.25 2.61 -5.72
N ARG A 76 -17.22 3.00 -4.89
CA ARG A 76 -18.34 3.85 -5.32
C ARG A 76 -17.91 5.27 -5.66
N ASN A 77 -17.01 5.85 -4.86
CA ASN A 77 -16.50 7.20 -5.10
C ASN A 77 -15.04 7.32 -4.63
N PRO A 78 -14.07 7.17 -5.54
CA PRO A 78 -12.66 7.18 -5.17
C PRO A 78 -12.14 8.59 -4.87
N ARG A 79 -12.91 9.64 -5.18
CA ARG A 79 -12.58 11.05 -4.86
C ARG A 79 -12.91 11.43 -3.41
N ARG A 80 -13.52 10.53 -2.64
CA ARG A 80 -13.96 10.85 -1.28
C ARG A 80 -12.77 10.95 -0.33
N SER A 81 -12.70 12.06 0.40
CA SER A 81 -11.66 12.31 1.39
C SER A 81 -11.73 11.31 2.55
N MET A 82 -10.57 10.82 3.00
CA MET A 82 -10.43 10.00 4.20
C MET A 82 -10.98 10.69 5.45
N ARG A 83 -10.91 12.03 5.52
CA ARG A 83 -11.49 12.81 6.63
C ARG A 83 -13.01 12.79 6.63
N LYS A 84 -13.63 12.79 5.44
CA LYS A 84 -15.09 12.66 5.32
C LYS A 84 -15.51 11.24 5.71
N MET A 85 -14.81 10.23 5.18
CA MET A 85 -15.06 8.84 5.55
C MET A 85 -14.88 8.59 7.05
N SER A 86 -13.87 9.17 7.69
CA SER A 86 -13.64 8.97 9.12
C SER A 86 -14.80 9.49 9.97
N ARG A 87 -15.40 10.63 9.59
CA ARG A 87 -16.62 11.14 10.25
C ARG A 87 -17.83 10.24 10.00
N GLU A 88 -18.01 9.77 8.77
CA GLU A 88 -19.13 8.88 8.42
C GLU A 88 -19.11 7.55 9.18
N PHE A 89 -17.91 6.98 9.35
CA PHE A 89 -17.73 5.72 10.07
C PHE A 89 -17.46 5.93 11.58
N CYS A 90 -17.54 7.17 12.09
CA CYS A 90 -17.26 7.52 13.48
C CYS A 90 -15.91 6.98 14.01
N VAL A 91 -14.87 7.01 13.16
CA VAL A 91 -13.51 6.56 13.51
C VAL A 91 -12.51 7.70 13.49
N ASN A 92 -11.42 7.53 14.23
CA ASN A 92 -10.31 8.48 14.18
C ASN A 92 -9.70 8.55 12.77
N HIS A 93 -9.47 9.76 12.28
CA HIS A 93 -8.83 10.03 10.99
C HIS A 93 -7.47 9.30 10.82
N LYS A 94 -6.65 9.25 11.87
CA LYS A 94 -5.35 8.54 11.81
C LYS A 94 -5.53 7.05 11.55
N MET A 95 -6.55 6.45 12.17
CA MET A 95 -6.87 5.03 12.00
C MET A 95 -7.48 4.77 10.62
N MET A 96 -8.38 5.63 10.12
CA MET A 96 -8.90 5.56 8.75
C MET A 96 -7.76 5.62 7.73
N ARG A 97 -6.80 6.54 7.91
CA ARG A 97 -5.61 6.60 7.04
C ARG A 97 -4.82 5.31 7.04
N LYS A 98 -4.56 4.73 8.22
CA LYS A 98 -3.84 3.45 8.31
C LYS A 98 -4.63 2.30 7.67
N LEU A 99 -5.96 2.27 7.82
CA LEU A 99 -6.81 1.27 7.18
C LEU A 99 -6.70 1.37 5.66
N VAL A 100 -6.79 2.58 5.09
CA VAL A 100 -6.70 2.79 3.64
C VAL A 100 -5.30 2.49 3.09
N VAL A 101 -4.24 2.93 3.78
CA VAL A 101 -2.86 2.80 3.30
C VAL A 101 -2.27 1.42 3.59
N GLU A 102 -2.36 0.94 4.83
CA GLU A 102 -1.72 -0.30 5.27
C GLU A 102 -2.58 -1.52 4.94
N ASP A 103 -3.88 -1.48 5.23
CA ASP A 103 -4.72 -2.68 5.11
C ASP A 103 -5.37 -2.83 3.72
N LEU A 104 -5.71 -1.71 3.04
CA LEU A 104 -6.23 -1.71 1.67
C LEU A 104 -5.15 -1.48 0.61
N GLY A 105 -3.94 -1.04 0.99
CA GLY A 105 -2.83 -0.80 0.06
C GLY A 105 -3.05 0.37 -0.90
N MET A 106 -3.97 1.29 -0.58
CA MET A 106 -4.33 2.40 -1.46
C MET A 106 -3.55 3.67 -1.14
N LYS A 107 -3.29 4.46 -2.18
CA LYS A 107 -2.61 5.75 -2.12
C LYS A 107 -3.50 6.85 -2.69
N SER A 108 -3.19 8.07 -2.30
CA SER A 108 -3.89 9.27 -2.76
C SER A 108 -3.14 9.91 -3.92
N TYR A 109 -3.72 9.85 -5.11
CA TYR A 109 -3.17 10.41 -6.33
C TYR A 109 -3.81 11.76 -6.66
N LYS A 110 -2.99 12.72 -7.11
CA LYS A 110 -3.48 14.00 -7.62
C LYS A 110 -4.06 13.82 -9.01
N ARG A 111 -5.18 14.46 -9.29
CA ARG A 111 -5.69 14.58 -10.67
C ARG A 111 -4.78 15.48 -11.49
N LYS A 112 -4.68 15.16 -12.77
CA LYS A 112 -3.84 15.91 -13.71
C LYS A 112 -4.73 16.66 -14.68
N ASN A 113 -4.50 17.96 -14.84
CA ASN A 113 -5.12 18.70 -15.92
C ASN A 113 -4.40 18.35 -17.21
N VAL A 114 -5.16 17.91 -18.21
CA VAL A 114 -4.66 17.62 -19.54
C VAL A 114 -5.48 18.40 -20.55
N HIS A 115 -4.86 18.72 -21.68
CA HIS A 115 -5.62 19.26 -22.80
C HIS A 115 -6.38 18.12 -23.45
N HIS A 116 -7.66 18.33 -23.72
CA HIS A 116 -8.46 17.39 -24.48
C HIS A 116 -7.88 17.28 -25.90
N LEU A 117 -7.30 16.13 -26.24
CA LEU A 117 -6.68 15.88 -27.54
C LEU A 117 -7.56 14.94 -28.35
N ASN A 118 -8.26 15.48 -29.35
CA ASN A 118 -8.86 14.67 -30.40
C ASN A 118 -7.82 14.31 -31.49
N ASP A 119 -8.13 13.34 -32.34
CA ASP A 119 -7.19 12.86 -33.37
C ASP A 119 -6.84 13.94 -34.39
N SER A 120 -7.77 14.84 -34.69
CA SER A 120 -7.54 15.99 -35.57
C SER A 120 -6.50 16.96 -34.98
N ILE A 121 -6.61 17.30 -33.69
CA ILE A 121 -5.67 18.15 -32.96
C ILE A 121 -4.32 17.45 -32.86
N ARG A 122 -4.27 16.14 -32.60
CA ARG A 122 -3.00 15.38 -32.58
C ARG A 122 -2.28 15.48 -33.91
N ARG A 123 -2.99 15.30 -35.03
CA ARG A 123 -2.43 15.42 -36.38
C ARG A 123 -1.90 16.82 -36.66
N LYS A 124 -2.70 17.86 -36.37
CA LYS A 124 -2.30 19.26 -36.53
C LYS A 124 -1.09 19.62 -35.67
N ARG A 125 -1.01 19.12 -34.43
CA ARG A 125 0.14 19.34 -33.55
C ARG A 125 1.40 18.69 -34.11
N LEU A 126 1.31 17.44 -34.58
CA LEU A 126 2.44 16.74 -35.18
C LEU A 126 2.94 17.47 -36.43
N GLU A 127 2.04 17.84 -37.33
CA GLU A 127 2.36 18.58 -38.56
C GLU A 127 3.07 19.91 -38.25
N ARG A 128 2.49 20.71 -37.35
CA ARG A 128 3.10 21.98 -36.92
C ARG A 128 4.46 21.78 -36.25
N CYS A 129 4.63 20.75 -35.43
CA CYS A 129 5.91 20.44 -34.81
C CYS A 129 6.98 20.08 -35.86
N ILE A 130 6.62 19.32 -36.90
CA ILE A 130 7.53 19.00 -38.00
C ILE A 130 7.92 20.28 -38.75
N GLN A 131 6.94 21.12 -39.08
CA GLN A 131 7.18 22.41 -39.77
C GLN A 131 8.08 23.34 -38.94
N LEU A 132 7.82 23.45 -37.63
CA LEU A 132 8.64 24.27 -36.73
C LEU A 132 10.09 23.73 -36.64
N LYS A 133 10.27 22.41 -36.54
CA LYS A 133 11.60 21.79 -36.54
C LYS A 133 12.36 21.98 -37.86
N ALA A 134 11.65 21.98 -38.99
CA ALA A 134 12.27 22.24 -40.29
C ALA A 134 12.64 23.72 -40.46
N ARG A 135 11.82 24.62 -39.93
CA ARG A 135 12.03 26.06 -40.04
C ARG A 135 13.14 26.57 -39.12
N PHE A 136 13.26 26.01 -37.92
CA PHE A 136 14.21 26.46 -36.90
C PHE A 136 15.22 25.35 -36.60
N ALA A 137 16.46 25.53 -37.08
CA ALA A 137 17.57 24.65 -36.76
C ALA A 137 18.08 24.92 -35.32
N PRO A 138 18.78 23.96 -34.69
CA PRO A 138 19.45 24.21 -33.41
C PRO A 138 20.38 25.43 -33.51
N GLY A 139 20.28 26.38 -32.58
CA GLY A 139 21.03 27.65 -32.63
C GLY A 139 20.26 28.83 -33.24
N THR A 140 18.99 28.66 -33.61
CA THR A 140 18.10 29.75 -34.10
C THR A 140 17.07 30.19 -33.06
N GLU A 141 17.26 29.83 -31.79
CA GLU A 141 16.29 30.10 -30.72
C GLU A 141 16.01 31.59 -30.53
N ASP A 142 17.03 32.44 -30.72
CA ASP A 142 16.94 33.89 -30.57
C ASP A 142 16.07 34.57 -31.63
N GLN A 143 15.72 33.86 -32.71
CA GLN A 143 14.82 34.37 -33.75
C GLN A 143 13.33 34.19 -33.40
N ILE A 144 13.02 33.51 -32.29
CA ILE A 144 11.65 33.19 -31.91
C ILE A 144 11.21 34.07 -30.74
N PHE A 145 10.28 34.98 -31.01
CA PHE A 145 9.59 35.74 -29.97
C PHE A 145 8.24 35.10 -29.65
N PHE A 146 8.06 34.65 -28.41
CA PHE A 146 6.77 34.13 -27.93
C PHE A 146 6.04 35.21 -27.13
N SER A 147 4.77 35.44 -27.47
CA SER A 147 3.83 36.22 -26.67
C SER A 147 2.60 35.37 -26.35
N ASP A 148 2.04 35.58 -25.17
CA ASP A 148 0.79 34.94 -24.74
C ASP A 148 0.06 35.91 -23.81
N GLU A 149 -1.26 35.85 -23.84
CA GLU A 149 -2.11 36.66 -22.96
C GLU A 149 -2.53 35.83 -21.75
N LYS A 150 -2.49 36.44 -20.57
CA LYS A 150 -2.92 35.79 -19.33
C LYS A 150 -3.95 36.62 -18.61
N LEU A 151 -5.11 36.00 -18.39
CA LEU A 151 -6.16 36.57 -17.54
C LEU A 151 -5.76 36.45 -16.06
N PHE A 152 -5.81 37.57 -15.35
CA PHE A 152 -5.63 37.63 -13.90
C PHE A 152 -7.00 37.87 -13.26
N THR A 153 -7.60 36.82 -12.72
CA THR A 153 -8.89 36.92 -12.02
C THR A 153 -8.69 37.16 -10.53
N VAL A 154 -9.56 37.97 -9.92
CA VAL A 154 -9.53 38.27 -8.48
C VAL A 154 -10.11 37.11 -7.65
N GLU A 155 -10.93 36.26 -8.26
CA GLU A 155 -11.56 35.13 -7.58
C GLU A 155 -10.56 34.03 -7.15
N GLU A 156 -10.86 33.36 -6.02
CA GLU A 156 -10.03 32.29 -5.49
C GLU A 156 -10.06 31.07 -6.42
N ALA A 157 -8.90 30.75 -7.00
CA ALA A 157 -8.75 29.56 -7.83
C ALA A 157 -8.98 28.29 -6.99
N SER A 158 -9.83 27.38 -7.49
CA SER A 158 -10.06 26.08 -6.87
C SER A 158 -8.74 25.39 -6.49
N ASN A 159 -8.60 25.05 -5.20
CA ASN A 159 -7.36 24.47 -4.68
C ASN A 159 -7.13 23.05 -5.21
N ARG A 160 -6.31 22.96 -6.26
CA ARG A 160 -5.89 21.71 -6.92
C ARG A 160 -5.26 20.70 -5.97
N GLN A 161 -4.78 21.08 -4.79
CA GLN A 161 -4.20 20.13 -3.83
C GLN A 161 -5.23 19.18 -3.22
N ASN A 162 -6.51 19.59 -3.18
CA ASN A 162 -7.61 18.84 -2.57
C ASN A 162 -8.31 17.88 -3.54
N ASP A 163 -8.08 17.99 -4.85
CA ASP A 163 -8.69 17.09 -5.84
C ASP A 163 -7.85 15.82 -6.01
N ARG A 164 -8.17 14.82 -5.18
CA ARG A 164 -7.41 13.58 -5.09
C ARG A 164 -8.29 12.34 -5.21
N ILE A 165 -7.67 11.27 -5.66
CA ILE A 165 -8.29 9.97 -5.90
C ILE A 165 -7.57 8.90 -5.10
N LEU A 166 -8.32 8.05 -4.40
CA LEU A 166 -7.80 6.87 -3.74
C LEU A 166 -7.78 5.69 -4.72
N ALA A 167 -6.61 5.09 -4.91
CA ALA A 167 -6.44 3.90 -5.73
C ALA A 167 -5.21 3.09 -5.29
N SER A 168 -5.17 1.81 -5.65
CA SER A 168 -4.00 0.95 -5.36
C SER A 168 -2.80 1.36 -6.21
N ARG A 169 -3.00 1.48 -7.52
CA ARG A 169 -2.00 2.00 -8.47
C ARG A 169 -2.58 3.16 -9.28
N SER A 170 -1.68 3.98 -9.83
CA SER A 170 -2.06 5.09 -10.72
C SER A 170 -2.66 4.60 -12.05
N GLN A 171 -2.29 3.39 -12.49
CA GLN A 171 -2.80 2.78 -13.72
C GLN A 171 -4.23 2.26 -13.57
N ASP A 172 -4.64 1.90 -12.36
CA ASP A 172 -5.98 1.38 -12.07
C ASP A 172 -7.06 2.47 -12.10
N ILE A 173 -6.66 3.75 -12.18
CA ILE A 173 -7.57 4.88 -12.21
C ILE A 173 -7.98 5.12 -13.67
N PRO A 174 -9.28 5.04 -14.00
CA PRO A 174 -9.77 5.37 -15.33
C PRO A 174 -9.36 6.79 -15.73
N ASP A 175 -8.97 6.97 -16.99
CA ASP A 175 -8.52 8.27 -17.51
C ASP A 175 -9.57 9.37 -17.34
N SER A 176 -10.85 9.03 -17.48
CA SER A 176 -11.98 9.94 -17.24
C SER A 176 -12.03 10.53 -15.83
N ILE A 177 -11.54 9.78 -14.84
CA ILE A 177 -11.49 10.23 -13.45
C ILE A 177 -10.12 10.85 -13.15
N LYS A 178 -9.03 10.23 -13.65
CA LYS A 178 -7.65 10.64 -13.40
C LYS A 178 -7.33 12.03 -13.96
N TYR A 179 -7.88 12.32 -15.12
CA TYR A 179 -7.63 13.55 -15.85
C TYR A 179 -8.80 14.52 -15.73
N ILE A 180 -8.49 15.80 -15.88
CA ILE A 180 -9.44 16.90 -15.98
C ILE A 180 -9.13 17.58 -17.30
N ASP A 181 -10.12 17.64 -18.17
CA ASP A 181 -9.99 18.44 -19.38
C ASP A 181 -9.89 19.90 -18.97
N ARG A 182 -8.78 20.51 -19.36
CA ARG A 182 -8.57 21.94 -19.20
C ARG A 182 -9.47 22.63 -20.23
N VAL A 183 -10.55 23.25 -19.74
CA VAL A 183 -11.37 24.22 -20.49
C VAL A 183 -10.51 25.44 -20.81
#